data_AF-A0A7V4ME58-F1
#
_entry.id   AF-A0A7V4ME58-F1
#
_cell.length_a   1.000
_cell.length_b   1.000
_cell.length_c   1.000
_cell.angle_alpha   90.00
_cell.angle_beta   90.00
_cell.angle_gamma   90.00
#
_symmetry.space_group_name_H-M   'P 1'
#
loop_
_entity.id
_entity.type
_entity.pdbx_description
1 polymer ?
#
loop_
_entity_poly.entity_id
_entity_poly.type
_entity_poly.pdbx_seq_one_letter_code
_entity_poly.pdbx_strand_id
1 'polypeptide(L)'
;MRASTLIKVFLVLPLILFADYLLMALLGCSTCLFGFGDDFYCGPFCIAGKIILILSLVLFGYLIYRDVKKNKNSGTDMETGKKP
;
A
#
# COMPACT_ATOMS: atom_id res chain seq x y z
N MET A 1 12.50 6.51 15.09
CA MET A 1 11.12 6.65 14.56
C MET A 1 10.17 6.68 15.74
N ARG A 2 9.17 7.56 15.77
CA ARG A 2 8.19 7.60 16.87
C ARG A 2 7.34 6.31 16.84
N ALA A 3 7.07 5.71 17.99
CA ALA A 3 6.30 4.47 18.10
C ALA A 3 4.91 4.56 17.42
N SER A 4 4.26 5.73 17.48
CA SER A 4 2.97 5.95 16.81
C SER A 4 3.02 5.85 15.28
N THR A 5 4.15 6.19 14.64
CA THR A 5 4.31 6.01 13.19
C THR A 5 4.49 4.53 12.86
N LEU A 6 5.28 3.80 13.65
CA LEU A 6 5.46 2.36 13.46
C LEU A 6 4.15 1.59 13.60
N ILE A 7 3.31 1.93 14.58
CA ILE A 7 2.00 1.29 14.78
C ILE A 7 1.06 1.56 13.58
N LYS A 8 1.01 2.80 13.08
CA LYS A 8 0.23 3.13 11.87
C LYS A 8 0.70 2.34 10.65
N VAL A 9 2.01 2.25 10.46
CA VAL A 9 2.62 1.50 9.36
C VAL A 9 2.31 0.01 9.48
N PHE A 10 2.39 -0.55 10.69
CA PHE A 10 2.09 -1.96 10.98
C PHE A 10 0.61 -2.31 10.81
N LEU A 11 -0.30 -1.33 10.86
CA LEU A 11 -1.73 -1.54 10.66
C LEU A 11 -2.16 -1.31 9.20
N VAL A 12 -1.52 -0.35 8.52
CA VAL A 12 -1.78 -0.04 7.11
C VAL A 12 -1.19 -1.10 6.17
N LEU A 13 0.01 -1.62 6.47
CA LEU A 13 0.66 -2.65 5.66
C LEU A 13 -0.20 -3.93 5.48
N PRO A 14 -0.69 -4.58 6.56
CA PRO A 14 -1.54 -5.77 6.42
C PRO A 14 -2.88 -5.46 5.75
N LEU A 15 -3.42 -4.24 5.92
CA LEU A 15 -4.64 -3.83 5.24
C LEU A 15 -4.45 -3.75 3.71
N ILE A 16 -3.32 -3.20 3.26
CA ILE A 16 -2.98 -3.12 1.83
C ILE A 16 -2.77 -4.53 1.26
N LEU A 17 -1.99 -5.38 1.96
CA LEU A 17 -1.77 -6.77 1.54
C LEU A 17 -3.08 -7.58 1.45
N PHE A 18 -4.01 -7.34 2.37
CA PHE A 18 -5.32 -7.99 2.34
C PHE A 18 -6.15 -7.54 1.13
N ALA A 19 -6.11 -6.25 0.80
CA ALA A 19 -6.77 -5.72 -0.40
C ALA A 19 -6.16 -6.31 -1.68
N ASP A 20 -4.82 -6.39 -1.76
CA ASP A 20 -4.10 -6.98 -2.90
C ASP A 20 -4.45 -8.46 -3.08
N TYR A 21 -4.56 -9.21 -1.97
CA TYR A 21 -4.97 -10.60 -1.98
C TYR A 21 -6.41 -10.77 -2.49
N LEU A 22 -7.35 -9.94 -2.03
CA LEU A 22 -8.73 -9.94 -2.52
C LEU A 22 -8.82 -9.63 -4.01
N LEU A 23 -8.07 -8.62 -4.48
CA LEU A 23 -8.01 -8.27 -5.90
C LEU A 23 -7.53 -9.46 -6.72
N MET A 24 -6.46 -10.11 -6.25
CA MET A 24 -5.88 -11.27 -6.89
C MET A 24 -6.82 -12.48 -6.92
N ALA A 25 -7.50 -12.74 -5.81
CA ALA A 25 -8.49 -13.81 -5.73
C ALA A 25 -9.65 -13.57 -6.70
N LEU A 26 -10.16 -12.33 -6.78
CA LEU A 26 -11.23 -11.97 -7.72
C LEU A 26 -10.80 -12.12 -9.18
N LEU A 27 -9.58 -11.68 -9.52
CA LEU A 27 -9.03 -11.85 -10.86
C LEU A 27 -8.89 -13.34 -11.21
N GLY A 28 -8.34 -14.14 -10.30
CA GLY A 28 -8.19 -15.58 -10.50
C GLY A 28 -9.52 -16.33 -10.57
N CYS A 29 -10.54 -15.91 -9.82
CA CYS A 29 -11.89 -16.48 -9.93
C CYS A 29 -12.58 -16.05 -11.24
N SER A 30 -12.34 -14.82 -11.71
CA SER A 30 -12.88 -14.33 -12.97
C SER A 30 -12.31 -15.11 -14.17
N THR A 31 -11.03 -15.49 -14.14
CA THR A 31 -10.43 -16.30 -15.21
C THR A 31 -11.03 -17.70 -15.27
N CYS A 32 -11.37 -18.31 -14.13
CA CYS A 32 -12.13 -19.57 -14.11
C CYS A 32 -13.52 -19.42 -14.73
N LEU A 33 -14.20 -18.29 -14.51
CA LEU A 33 -15.53 -18.02 -15.06
C LEU A 33 -15.52 -17.83 -16.59
N PHE A 34 -14.44 -17.25 -17.12
CA PHE A 34 -14.24 -17.04 -18.56
C PHE A 34 -13.57 -18.22 -19.28
N GLY A 35 -13.22 -19.29 -18.55
CA GLY A 35 -12.62 -20.51 -19.13
C GLY A 35 -11.19 -20.34 -19.62
N PHE A 36 -10.44 -19.36 -19.08
CA PHE A 36 -9.04 -19.16 -19.43
C PHE A 36 -8.16 -20.23 -18.79
N GLY A 37 -7.37 -20.95 -19.61
CA GLY A 37 -6.50 -22.05 -19.18
C GLY A 37 -5.19 -21.58 -18.51
N ASP A 38 -4.30 -22.53 -18.21
CA ASP A 38 -3.06 -22.32 -17.45
C ASP A 38 -2.13 -21.22 -18.00
N ASP A 39 -2.16 -20.99 -19.31
CA ASP A 39 -1.39 -19.92 -19.98
C ASP A 39 -1.74 -18.51 -19.45
N PHE A 40 -2.97 -18.31 -18.99
CA PHE A 40 -3.40 -17.04 -18.40
C PHE A 40 -2.79 -16.78 -17.01
N TYR A 41 -2.57 -17.84 -16.22
CA TYR A 41 -1.94 -17.72 -14.91
C TYR A 41 -0.45 -17.39 -15.03
N CYS A 42 0.23 -17.99 -16.00
CA CYS A 42 1.66 -17.74 -16.25
C CYS A 42 1.95 -16.39 -16.91
N GLY A 43 1.00 -15.84 -17.68
CA GLY A 43 1.16 -14.56 -18.38
C GLY A 43 0.46 -13.40 -17.68
N PRO A 44 -0.77 -13.03 -18.12
CA PRO A 44 -1.46 -11.82 -17.70
C PRO A 44 -1.74 -11.74 -16.19
N PHE A 45 -2.04 -12.86 -15.53
CA PHE A 45 -2.25 -12.88 -14.08
C PHE A 45 -0.95 -12.57 -13.31
N CYS A 46 0.16 -13.16 -13.72
CA CYS A 46 1.48 -12.89 -13.13
C CYS A 46 1.92 -11.43 -13.35
N ILE A 47 1.65 -10.88 -14.55
CA ILE A 47 1.91 -9.47 -14.86
C ILE A 47 1.02 -8.55 -14.01
N ALA A 48 -0.28 -8.83 -13.90
CA ALA A 48 -1.20 -8.08 -13.06
C ALA A 48 -0.71 -8.06 -11.61
N GLY A 49 -0.22 -9.19 -11.10
CA GLY A 49 0.33 -9.28 -9.75
C GLY A 49 1.56 -8.46 -9.50
N LYS A 50 2.50 -8.50 -10.44
CA LYS A 50 3.67 -7.62 -10.37
C LYS A 50 3.26 -6.15 -10.35
N ILE A 51 2.31 -5.75 -11.19
CA ILE A 51 1.84 -4.36 -11.25
C ILE A 51 1.17 -3.96 -9.93
N ILE A 52 0.26 -4.78 -9.41
CA ILE A 52 -0.45 -4.52 -8.15
C ILE A 52 0.55 -4.39 -6.99
N LEU A 53 1.50 -5.33 -6.87
CA LEU A 53 2.51 -5.29 -5.82
C LEU A 53 3.42 -4.05 -5.91
N ILE A 54 3.86 -3.68 -7.12
CA ILE A 54 4.67 -2.47 -7.32
C ILE A 54 3.87 -1.24 -6.94
N LEU A 55 2.59 -1.17 -7.35
CA LEU A 55 1.72 -0.05 -7.03
C LEU A 55 1.52 0.09 -5.52
N SER A 56 1.27 -1.02 -4.82
CA SER A 56 1.15 -1.06 -3.36
C SER A 56 2.42 -0.64 -2.66
N LEU A 57 3.60 -1.06 -3.15
CA LEU A 57 4.88 -0.61 -2.62
C LEU A 57 5.07 0.91 -2.77
N VAL A 58 4.73 1.46 -3.93
CA VAL A 58 4.81 2.90 -4.21
C VAL A 58 3.84 3.66 -3.30
N LEU A 59 2.61 3.18 -3.14
CA LEU A 59 1.57 3.83 -2.35
C LEU A 59 1.93 3.82 -0.86
N PHE A 60 2.47 2.69 -0.37
CA PHE A 60 2.99 2.56 0.98
C PHE A 60 4.22 3.47 1.23
N GLY A 61 5.17 3.51 0.29
CA GLY A 61 6.33 4.41 0.35
C GLY A 61 5.91 5.88 0.36
N TYR A 62 4.91 6.25 -0.45
CA TYR A 62 4.35 7.60 -0.49
C TYR A 62 3.67 7.99 0.83
N LEU A 63 2.90 7.09 1.44
CA LEU A 63 2.28 7.28 2.75
C LEU A 63 3.33 7.53 3.84
N ILE A 64 4.39 6.71 3.88
CA ILE A 64 5.50 6.90 4.82
C ILE A 64 6.21 8.23 4.56
N TYR A 65 6.49 8.55 3.31
CA TYR A 65 7.13 9.81 2.93
C TYR A 65 6.31 11.03 3.38
N ARG A 66 4.98 11.01 3.18
CA ARG A 66 4.08 12.06 3.67
C ARG A 66 4.06 12.13 5.19
N ASP A 67 4.00 11.01 5.89
CA ASP A 67 4.00 11.01 7.37
C ASP A 67 5.29 11.62 7.93
N VAL A 68 6.44 11.24 7.36
CA VAL A 68 7.75 11.81 7.72
C VAL A 68 7.82 13.30 7.40
N LYS A 69 7.38 13.72 6.21
CA LYS A 69 7.37 15.13 5.81
C LYS A 69 6.42 15.96 6.67
N LYS A 70 5.23 15.45 6.98
CA LYS A 70 4.23 16.13 7.81
C LYS A 70 4.70 16.25 9.26
N ASN A 71 5.33 15.20 9.81
CA ASN A 71 5.95 15.26 11.14
C ASN A 71 7.12 16.26 11.19
N LYS A 72 7.84 16.47 10.08
CA LYS A 72 8.90 17.48 9.98
C LYS A 72 8.33 18.91 9.99
N ASN A 73 7.21 19.14 9.30
CA ASN A 73 6.53 20.44 9.31
C ASN A 73 5.80 20.74 10.63
N SER A 74 5.18 19.74 11.27
CA SER A 74 4.55 19.92 12.59
C SER A 74 5.55 20.13 13.74
N GLY A 75 6.85 19.94 13.52
CA GLY A 75 7.89 20.41 14.43
C GLY A 75 8.06 21.94 14.40
N THR A 76 7.73 22.57 13.28
CA THR A 76 7.77 24.04 13.12
C THR A 76 6.47 24.71 13.57
N ASP A 77 5.33 24.00 13.59
CA ASP A 77 4.06 24.53 14.12
C ASP A 77 3.98 24.56 15.66
N MET A 78 4.93 23.92 16.38
CA MET A 78 5.04 24.02 17.84
C MET A 78 6.08 25.04 18.33
N GLU A 79 6.94 25.58 17.44
CA GLU A 79 7.89 26.65 17.79
C GLU A 79 7.39 28.06 17.44
N THR A 80 6.40 28.23 16.56
CA THR A 80 5.85 29.57 16.23
C THR A 80 4.51 29.89 16.88
N GLY A 81 4.10 29.14 17.92
CA GLY A 81 2.82 29.31 18.60
C GLY A 81 2.88 29.72 20.07
N LYS A 82 4.05 30.01 20.65
CA LYS A 82 4.16 30.37 22.08
C LYS A 82 5.14 31.51 22.36
N LYS A 83 4.62 32.74 22.28
CA LYS A 83 4.77 33.91 23.20
C LYS A 83 4.80 35.24 22.45
N PRO A 84 4.48 36.38 23.10
CA PRO A 84 4.04 36.55 24.49
C PRO A 84 2.54 36.45 24.71
#